data_AF-A0A0Q9RPZ2-F1
#
_entry.id   AF-A0A0Q9RPZ2-F1
#
_cell.length_a   1.000
_cell.length_b   1.000
_cell.length_c   1.000
_cell.angle_alpha   90.00
_cell.angle_beta   90.00
_cell.angle_gamma   90.00
#
_symmetry.space_group_name_H-M   'P 1'
#
loop_
_entity.id
_entity.type
_entity.pdbx_description
1 polymer ?
#
loop_
_entity_poly.entity_id
_entity_poly.type
_entity_poly.pdbx_seq_one_letter_code
_entity_poly.pdbx_strand_id
1 'polypeptide(L)'
;MTLLATSLESEVMAELSTVLDPELDEPITDLGFVRSVAIDDTGVTVHVRLPTSFCSPNFAYLMTSDAVDALRRVEDIGQVRVFLDDHHDSDKINAGLAADAGYRGTFGVEAEDSLDELRLIFQRKAHTAAMERCIEDRLKHSGLTVADIYRLRLNNLPGGRLKEALLRRRTAIGLGIGPHARVFVDEHGEPVPPDEVPLRLRFAKAVRISIEGNSHFCRGLLATRYEEGEDLATRITNTRSSSGGSARRAS
;
A
#
# COMPACT_ATOMS: atom_id res chain seq x y z
N MET A 1 25.74 7.71 20.37
CA MET A 1 24.41 7.31 19.88
C MET A 1 24.60 6.06 19.04
N THR A 2 24.37 4.89 19.65
CA THR A 2 24.47 3.61 18.96
C THR A 2 23.30 3.49 18.00
N LEU A 3 23.58 3.51 16.70
CA LEU A 3 22.61 3.09 15.69
C LEU A 3 22.23 1.65 16.03
N LEU A 4 20.99 1.43 16.47
CA LEU A 4 20.43 0.08 16.46
C LEU A 4 20.40 -0.30 14.98
N ALA A 5 21.27 -1.21 14.58
CA ALA A 5 21.17 -1.82 13.26
C ALA A 5 19.79 -2.48 13.19
N THR A 6 18.92 -1.98 12.31
CA THR A 6 17.66 -2.62 12.00
C THR A 6 17.99 -4.01 11.45
N SER A 7 17.27 -5.04 11.90
CA SER A 7 17.51 -6.39 11.37
C SER A 7 17.02 -6.44 9.91
N LEU A 8 17.63 -7.27 9.08
CA LEU A 8 17.23 -7.42 7.67
C LEU A 8 15.75 -7.80 7.53
N GLU A 9 15.22 -8.63 8.45
CA GLU A 9 13.80 -8.97 8.50
C GLU A 9 12.93 -7.74 8.72
N SER A 10 13.37 -6.83 9.60
CA SER A 10 12.65 -5.61 9.92
C SER A 10 12.68 -4.63 8.73
N GLU A 11 13.78 -4.57 7.99
CA GLU A 11 13.88 -3.77 6.76
C GLU A 11 12.98 -4.34 5.64
N VAL A 12 13.00 -5.65 5.44
CA VAL A 12 12.11 -6.35 4.49
C VAL A 12 10.64 -6.10 4.83
N MET A 13 10.25 -6.23 6.09
CA MET A 13 8.88 -5.97 6.51
C MET A 13 8.51 -4.50 6.41
N ALA A 14 9.45 -3.58 6.62
CA ALA A 14 9.22 -2.15 6.45
C ALA A 14 8.96 -1.81 4.97
N GLU A 15 9.74 -2.35 4.04
CA GLU A 15 9.53 -2.16 2.60
C GLU A 15 8.23 -2.81 2.13
N LEU A 16 7.91 -4.04 2.56
CA LEU A 16 6.62 -4.68 2.24
C LEU A 16 5.42 -3.88 2.77
N SER A 17 5.57 -3.19 3.89
CA SER A 17 4.52 -2.34 4.45
C SER A 17 4.31 -1.03 3.67
N THR A 18 5.18 -0.72 2.70
CA THR A 18 4.95 0.38 1.75
C THR A 18 4.04 -0.03 0.58
N VAL A 19 3.87 -1.33 0.35
CA VAL A 19 3.05 -1.87 -0.74
C VAL A 19 1.60 -1.87 -0.32
N LEU A 20 0.77 -1.10 -1.03
CA LEU A 20 -0.65 -0.96 -0.74
C LEU A 20 -1.48 -1.81 -1.70
N ASP A 21 -2.55 -2.39 -1.18
CA ASP A 21 -3.65 -2.81 -2.05
C ASP A 21 -4.28 -1.55 -2.69
N PRO A 22 -4.36 -1.46 -4.04
CA PRO A 22 -4.88 -0.27 -4.70
C PRO A 22 -6.33 0.06 -4.30
N GLU A 23 -7.18 -0.94 -4.10
CA GLU A 23 -8.59 -0.74 -3.77
C GLU A 23 -8.79 -0.33 -2.31
N LEU A 24 -8.01 -0.94 -1.42
CA LEU A 24 -8.20 -0.85 0.03
C LEU A 24 -7.39 0.28 0.68
N ASP A 25 -6.36 0.80 0.00
CA ASP A 25 -5.46 1.84 0.53
C ASP A 25 -4.82 1.46 1.89
N GLU A 26 -4.57 0.15 2.06
CA GLU A 26 -3.96 -0.46 3.24
C GLU A 26 -2.75 -1.33 2.83
N PRO A 27 -1.70 -1.41 3.66
CA PRO A 27 -0.55 -2.26 3.40
C PRO A 27 -0.94 -3.74 3.25
N ILE A 28 -0.30 -4.44 2.31
CA ILE A 28 -0.51 -5.89 2.12
C ILE A 28 -0.06 -6.71 3.35
N THR A 29 0.86 -6.17 4.15
CA THR A 29 1.29 -6.73 5.44
C THR A 29 0.18 -6.61 6.47
N ASP A 30 -0.41 -5.42 6.63
CA ASP A 30 -1.53 -5.18 7.53
C ASP A 30 -2.75 -6.00 7.13
N LEU A 31 -3.01 -6.20 5.84
CA LEU A 31 -4.13 -6.99 5.32
C LEU A 31 -3.95 -8.51 5.51
N GLY A 32 -2.78 -8.98 5.93
CA GLY A 32 -2.48 -10.42 6.09
C GLY A 32 -2.22 -11.15 4.75
N PHE A 33 -1.98 -10.39 3.67
CA PHE A 33 -1.72 -10.95 2.34
C PHE A 33 -0.30 -11.49 2.23
N VAL A 34 0.65 -10.97 3.00
CA VAL A 34 2.00 -11.57 3.08
C VAL A 34 1.96 -12.81 3.97
N ARG A 35 1.96 -14.00 3.33
CA ARG A 35 1.89 -15.29 4.02
C ARG A 35 3.23 -15.66 4.64
N SER A 36 4.31 -15.54 3.89
CA SER A 36 5.66 -15.87 4.38
C SER A 36 6.75 -15.04 3.72
N VAL A 37 7.85 -14.89 4.46
CA VAL A 37 9.10 -14.28 4.03
C VAL A 37 10.23 -15.23 4.43
N ALA A 38 10.95 -15.76 3.45
CA ALA A 38 12.12 -16.61 3.66
C ALA A 38 13.37 -15.88 3.16
N ILE A 39 14.36 -15.71 4.03
CA ILE A 39 15.63 -15.06 3.74
C ILE A 39 16.75 -16.08 3.89
N ASP A 40 17.57 -16.20 2.86
CA ASP A 40 18.73 -17.09 2.83
C ASP A 40 19.98 -16.37 2.25
N ASP A 41 21.05 -17.11 2.01
CA ASP A 41 22.29 -16.56 1.43
C ASP A 41 22.13 -16.08 -0.01
N THR A 42 21.13 -16.57 -0.73
CA THR A 42 20.83 -16.18 -2.12
C THR A 42 19.98 -14.91 -2.17
N GLY A 43 19.02 -14.76 -1.26
CA GLY A 43 18.24 -13.55 -1.11
C GLY A 43 16.92 -13.75 -0.38
N VAL A 44 15.83 -13.15 -0.88
CA VAL A 44 14.51 -13.16 -0.24
C VAL A 44 13.45 -13.79 -1.15
N THR A 45 12.64 -14.65 -0.56
CA THR A 45 11.45 -15.25 -1.19
C THR A 45 10.21 -14.88 -0.38
N VAL A 46 9.22 -14.27 -1.02
CA VAL A 46 7.97 -13.83 -0.39
C VAL A 46 6.78 -14.51 -1.05
N HIS A 47 5.89 -15.08 -0.25
CA HIS A 47 4.60 -15.59 -0.71
C HIS A 47 3.47 -14.64 -0.33
N VAL A 48 2.70 -14.25 -1.34
CA VAL A 48 1.52 -13.39 -1.22
C VAL A 48 0.28 -14.24 -1.50
N ARG A 49 -0.73 -14.12 -0.66
CA ARG A 49 -2.05 -14.77 -0.79
C ARG A 49 -3.14 -13.72 -0.83
N LEU A 50 -4.26 -14.06 -1.47
CA LEU A 50 -5.39 -13.15 -1.63
C LEU A 50 -6.70 -13.74 -1.09
N PRO A 51 -7.67 -12.90 -0.69
CA PRO A 51 -8.93 -13.35 -0.09
C PRO A 51 -9.74 -14.30 -0.98
N THR A 52 -9.60 -14.20 -2.30
CA THR A 52 -10.29 -15.07 -3.26
C THR A 52 -9.37 -15.43 -4.43
N SER A 53 -9.65 -16.54 -5.11
CA SER A 53 -8.90 -16.95 -6.32
C SER A 53 -9.22 -16.08 -7.55
N PHE A 54 -10.24 -15.21 -7.46
CA PHE A 54 -10.75 -14.36 -8.53
C PHE A 54 -10.67 -12.88 -8.17
N CYS A 55 -9.76 -12.49 -7.28
CA CYS A 55 -9.40 -11.09 -7.12
C CYS A 55 -8.97 -10.52 -8.48
N SER A 56 -9.06 -9.21 -8.67
CA SER A 56 -8.68 -8.57 -9.93
C SER A 56 -7.24 -8.96 -10.32
N PRO A 57 -6.99 -9.57 -11.50
CA PRO A 57 -5.63 -9.91 -11.94
C PRO A 57 -4.73 -8.67 -12.01
N ASN A 58 -5.31 -7.52 -12.36
CA ASN A 58 -4.58 -6.24 -12.38
C ASN A 58 -4.13 -5.84 -10.97
N PHE A 59 -4.98 -5.97 -9.94
CA PHE A 59 -4.58 -5.63 -8.56
C PHE A 59 -3.60 -6.65 -7.98
N ALA A 60 -3.82 -7.94 -8.24
CA ALA A 60 -2.88 -8.99 -7.87
C ALA A 60 -1.49 -8.75 -8.47
N TYR A 61 -1.43 -8.40 -9.75
CA TYR A 61 -0.19 -8.03 -10.43
C TYR A 61 0.43 -6.77 -9.82
N LEU A 62 -0.34 -5.69 -9.61
CA LEU A 62 0.18 -4.45 -9.01
C LEU A 62 0.80 -4.71 -7.64
N MET A 63 0.11 -5.42 -6.75
CA MET A 63 0.65 -5.71 -5.41
C MET A 63 1.91 -6.56 -5.45
N THR A 64 1.96 -7.58 -6.30
CA THR A 64 3.11 -8.50 -6.35
C THR A 64 4.31 -7.89 -7.06
N SER A 65 4.10 -7.12 -8.13
CA SER A 65 5.16 -6.34 -8.78
C SER A 65 5.68 -5.21 -7.89
N ASP A 66 4.80 -4.48 -7.20
CA ASP A 66 5.20 -3.45 -6.23
C ASP A 66 6.00 -4.06 -5.07
N ALA A 67 5.68 -5.29 -4.64
CA ALA A 67 6.47 -6.02 -3.64
C ALA A 67 7.88 -6.38 -4.15
N VAL A 68 8.02 -6.80 -5.41
CA VAL A 68 9.34 -7.00 -6.02
C VAL A 68 10.14 -5.70 -5.99
N ASP A 69 9.55 -4.60 -6.44
CA ASP A 69 10.21 -3.29 -6.50
C ASP A 69 10.52 -2.71 -5.11
N ALA A 70 9.67 -2.98 -4.12
CA ALA A 70 9.90 -2.60 -2.73
C ALA A 70 11.10 -3.33 -2.14
N LEU A 71 11.15 -4.65 -2.29
CA LEU A 71 12.24 -5.46 -1.77
C LEU A 71 13.58 -5.15 -2.44
N ARG A 72 13.57 -4.78 -3.73
CA ARG A 72 14.78 -4.33 -4.46
C ARG A 72 15.42 -3.07 -3.88
N ARG A 73 14.73 -2.31 -3.02
CA ARG A 73 15.30 -1.14 -2.31
C ARG A 73 16.09 -1.49 -1.06
N VAL A 74 15.94 -2.72 -0.55
CA VAL A 74 16.69 -3.17 0.63
C VAL A 74 18.15 -3.43 0.23
N GLU A 75 19.08 -2.80 0.95
CA GLU A 75 20.51 -2.96 0.69
C GLU A 75 20.96 -4.41 0.95
N ASP A 76 21.85 -4.92 0.09
CA ASP A 76 22.38 -6.28 0.18
C ASP A 76 21.32 -7.40 0.26
N ILE A 77 20.08 -7.20 -0.24
CA ILE A 77 18.99 -8.19 -0.12
C ILE A 77 19.20 -9.47 -0.95
N GLY A 78 20.08 -9.45 -1.94
CA GLY A 78 20.30 -10.58 -2.87
C GLY A 78 19.19 -10.70 -3.92
N GLN A 79 18.90 -11.92 -4.36
CA GLN A 79 17.84 -12.18 -5.33
C GLN A 79 16.45 -12.03 -4.67
N VAL A 80 15.57 -11.23 -5.28
CA VAL A 80 14.17 -11.06 -4.86
C VAL A 80 13.28 -12.01 -5.67
N ARG A 81 12.45 -12.79 -4.97
CA ARG A 81 11.41 -13.64 -5.58
C ARG A 81 10.09 -13.42 -4.85
N VAL A 82 9.04 -13.08 -5.59
CA VAL A 82 7.69 -12.91 -5.05
C VAL A 82 6.77 -13.86 -5.79
N PHE A 83 5.99 -14.64 -5.03
CA PHE A 83 5.03 -15.60 -5.56
C PHE A 83 3.61 -15.25 -5.12
N LEU A 84 2.67 -15.32 -6.04
CA LEU A 84 1.24 -15.27 -5.79
C LEU A 84 0.70 -16.70 -5.61
N ASP A 85 0.12 -16.98 -4.45
CA ASP A 85 -0.45 -18.26 -4.07
C ASP A 85 -1.96 -18.33 -4.43
N ASP A 86 -2.38 -19.49 -4.97
CA ASP A 86 -3.79 -19.89 -5.16
C ASP A 86 -4.70 -18.86 -5.86
N HIS A 87 -4.16 -18.07 -6.77
CA HIS A 87 -4.91 -17.19 -7.65
C HIS A 87 -5.12 -17.84 -9.02
N HIS A 88 -6.23 -17.52 -9.71
CA HIS A 88 -6.52 -18.06 -11.03
C HIS A 88 -5.39 -17.81 -12.04
N ASP A 89 -4.81 -16.61 -12.00
CA ASP A 89 -3.67 -16.19 -12.82
C ASP A 89 -2.29 -16.35 -12.13
N SER A 90 -2.19 -17.11 -11.03
CA SER A 90 -0.92 -17.28 -10.29
C SER A 90 0.24 -17.71 -11.18
N ASP A 91 0.07 -18.76 -11.99
CA ASP A 91 1.15 -19.27 -12.86
C ASP A 91 1.63 -18.21 -13.86
N LYS A 92 0.68 -17.49 -14.46
CA LYS A 92 0.93 -16.43 -15.43
C LYS A 92 1.69 -15.27 -14.79
N ILE A 93 1.20 -14.76 -13.65
CA ILE A 93 1.81 -13.65 -12.91
C ILE A 93 3.20 -14.04 -12.41
N ASN A 94 3.35 -15.22 -11.79
CA ASN A 94 4.63 -15.68 -11.24
C ASN A 94 5.69 -15.85 -12.35
N ALA A 95 5.31 -16.40 -13.51
CA ALA A 95 6.21 -16.50 -14.65
C ALA A 95 6.63 -15.11 -15.18
N GLY A 96 5.68 -14.18 -15.27
CA GLY A 96 5.92 -12.81 -15.68
C GLY A 96 6.89 -12.06 -14.75
N LEU A 97 6.68 -12.18 -13.42
CA LEU A 97 7.56 -11.59 -12.41
C LEU A 97 8.97 -12.20 -12.45
N ALA A 98 9.08 -13.53 -12.58
CA ALA A 98 10.38 -14.21 -12.64
C ALA A 98 11.19 -13.81 -13.88
N ALA A 99 10.53 -13.47 -14.99
CA ALA A 99 11.15 -13.03 -16.23
C ALA A 99 11.36 -11.50 -16.32
N ASP A 100 10.95 -10.74 -15.29
CA ASP A 100 10.91 -9.27 -15.33
C ASP A 100 10.16 -8.73 -16.57
N ALA A 101 9.08 -9.43 -16.97
CA ALA A 101 8.42 -9.22 -18.25
C ALA A 101 7.56 -7.94 -18.31
N GLY A 102 7.33 -7.30 -17.16
CA GLY A 102 6.37 -6.21 -17.02
C GLY A 102 4.93 -6.64 -17.29
N TYR A 103 3.99 -5.69 -17.18
CA TYR A 103 2.55 -5.99 -17.28
C TYR A 103 2.18 -6.57 -18.65
N ARG A 104 2.62 -5.92 -19.74
CA ARG A 104 2.38 -6.38 -21.11
C ARG A 104 3.04 -7.72 -21.42
N GLY A 105 4.26 -7.94 -20.94
CA GLY A 105 4.93 -9.24 -21.15
C GLY A 105 4.26 -10.37 -20.36
N THR A 106 3.59 -10.05 -19.25
CA THR A 106 2.87 -11.02 -18.41
C THR A 106 1.53 -11.42 -19.00
N PHE A 107 0.72 -10.45 -19.45
CA PHE A 107 -0.66 -10.69 -19.91
C PHE A 107 -0.82 -10.71 -21.44
N GLY A 108 0.21 -10.33 -22.21
CA GLY A 108 0.21 -10.41 -23.66
C GLY A 108 -0.94 -9.64 -24.29
N VAL A 109 -1.79 -10.35 -25.05
CA VAL A 109 -2.95 -9.76 -25.76
C VAL A 109 -4.10 -9.37 -24.84
N GLU A 110 -4.13 -9.89 -23.60
CA GLU A 110 -5.12 -9.51 -22.59
C GLU A 110 -4.74 -8.18 -21.90
N ALA A 111 -3.49 -7.74 -22.08
CA ALA A 111 -2.97 -6.53 -21.46
C ALA A 111 -3.38 -5.27 -22.24
N GLU A 112 -3.76 -4.23 -21.51
CA GLU A 112 -3.67 -2.86 -22.00
C GLU A 112 -2.19 -2.40 -22.08
N ASP A 113 -1.96 -1.11 -22.40
CA ASP A 113 -0.60 -0.57 -22.48
C ASP A 113 0.09 -0.49 -21.11
N SER A 114 -0.62 -0.03 -20.08
CA SER A 114 -0.12 -0.02 -18.71
C SER A 114 -1.27 -0.02 -17.69
N LEU A 115 -0.93 -0.12 -16.41
CA LEU A 115 -1.88 0.00 -15.30
C LEU A 115 -1.83 1.38 -14.63
N ASP A 116 -1.18 2.36 -15.24
CA ASP A 116 -0.93 3.67 -14.62
C ASP A 116 -2.22 4.46 -14.39
N GLU A 117 -3.13 4.44 -15.38
CA GLU A 117 -4.44 5.08 -15.24
C GLU A 117 -5.28 4.41 -14.16
N LEU A 118 -5.30 3.08 -14.14
CA LEU A 118 -6.00 2.31 -13.10
C LEU A 118 -5.45 2.65 -11.71
N ARG A 119 -4.12 2.67 -11.56
CA ARG A 119 -3.45 3.05 -10.31
C ARG A 119 -3.83 4.47 -9.89
N LEU A 120 -3.81 5.43 -10.82
CA LEU A 120 -4.15 6.82 -10.55
C LEU A 120 -5.61 7.00 -10.08
N ILE A 121 -6.57 6.26 -10.67
CA ILE A 121 -7.98 6.28 -10.26
C ILE A 121 -8.10 5.92 -8.78
N PHE A 122 -7.44 4.84 -8.36
CA PHE A 122 -7.52 4.37 -6.98
C PHE A 122 -6.73 5.24 -6.00
N GLN A 123 -5.58 5.77 -6.40
CA GLN A 123 -4.85 6.75 -5.59
C GLN A 123 -5.66 8.04 -5.36
N ARG A 124 -6.45 8.49 -6.35
CA ARG A 124 -7.40 9.61 -6.17
C ARG A 124 -8.52 9.28 -5.19
N LYS A 125 -9.04 8.05 -5.19
CA LYS A 125 -10.02 7.58 -4.19
C LYS A 125 -9.40 7.55 -2.78
N ALA A 126 -8.19 7.03 -2.65
CA ALA A 126 -7.43 7.01 -1.41
C ALA A 126 -7.20 8.43 -0.84
N HIS A 127 -6.77 9.37 -1.69
CA HIS A 127 -6.68 10.79 -1.33
C HIS A 127 -8.02 11.34 -0.84
N THR A 128 -9.10 11.08 -1.58
CA THR A 128 -10.46 11.55 -1.25
C THR A 128 -10.91 11.04 0.13
N ALA A 129 -10.69 9.76 0.43
CA ALA A 129 -11.00 9.17 1.72
C ALA A 129 -10.15 9.77 2.85
N ALA A 130 -8.84 9.92 2.65
CA ALA A 130 -7.94 10.51 3.65
C ALA A 130 -8.27 11.99 3.94
N MET A 131 -8.62 12.75 2.91
CA MET A 131 -9.09 14.13 3.02
C MET A 131 -10.37 14.18 3.86
N GLU A 132 -11.34 13.31 3.58
CA GLU A 132 -12.59 13.27 4.35
C GLU A 132 -12.36 12.91 5.81
N ARG A 133 -11.48 11.95 6.14
CA ARG A 133 -11.11 11.64 7.54
C ARG A 133 -10.57 12.85 8.27
N CYS A 134 -9.70 13.64 7.63
CA CYS A 134 -9.17 14.87 8.21
C CYS A 134 -10.27 15.90 8.47
N ILE A 135 -11.21 16.06 7.53
CA ILE A 135 -12.32 16.99 7.67
C ILE A 135 -13.30 16.52 8.75
N GLU A 136 -13.64 15.24 8.78
CA GLU A 136 -14.51 14.64 9.79
C GLU A 136 -13.93 14.82 11.20
N ASP A 137 -12.62 14.61 11.38
CA ASP A 137 -11.92 14.88 12.64
C ASP A 137 -12.06 16.36 13.05
N ARG A 138 -11.86 17.29 12.11
CA ARG A 138 -12.02 18.73 12.37
C ARG A 138 -13.46 19.11 12.70
N LEU A 139 -14.45 18.55 12.02
CA LEU A 139 -15.87 18.81 12.29
C LEU A 139 -16.28 18.33 13.69
N LYS A 140 -15.67 17.23 14.18
CA LYS A 140 -15.96 16.66 15.51
C LYS A 140 -15.23 17.39 16.64
N HIS A 141 -13.99 17.80 16.41
CA HIS A 141 -13.10 18.28 17.47
C HIS A 141 -12.76 19.77 17.38
N SER A 142 -13.38 20.51 16.46
CA SER A 142 -13.23 21.97 16.36
C SER A 142 -14.56 22.63 16.01
N GLY A 143 -14.67 23.95 16.20
CA GLY A 143 -15.84 24.73 15.77
C GLY A 143 -15.95 24.91 14.24
N LEU A 144 -15.27 24.08 13.44
CA LEU A 144 -15.34 24.13 11.98
C LEU A 144 -16.75 23.73 11.54
N THR A 145 -17.38 24.53 10.69
CA THR A 145 -18.66 24.16 10.07
C THR A 145 -18.46 23.64 8.65
N VAL A 146 -19.45 22.94 8.11
CA VAL A 146 -19.42 22.48 6.70
C VAL A 146 -19.23 23.67 5.74
N ALA A 147 -19.82 24.82 6.04
CA ALA A 147 -19.69 26.03 5.23
C ALA A 147 -18.26 26.59 5.22
N ASP A 148 -17.40 26.26 6.20
CA ASP A 148 -16.03 26.77 6.30
C ASP A 148 -15.00 25.86 5.58
N ILE A 149 -15.38 24.65 5.18
CA ILE A 149 -14.46 23.63 4.65
C ILE A 149 -13.66 24.13 3.43
N TYR A 150 -14.27 24.90 2.53
CA TYR A 150 -13.58 25.42 1.33
C TYR A 150 -12.40 26.36 1.65
N ARG A 151 -12.37 26.91 2.88
CA ARG A 151 -11.28 27.75 3.38
C ARG A 151 -10.18 26.94 4.07
N LEU A 152 -10.43 25.68 4.43
CA LEU A 152 -9.51 24.85 5.19
C LEU A 152 -8.19 24.64 4.44
N ARG A 153 -7.07 24.91 5.10
CA ARG A 153 -5.69 24.74 4.60
C ARG A 153 -4.95 23.66 5.37
N LEU A 154 -3.90 23.09 4.77
CA LEU A 154 -3.12 22.02 5.39
C LEU A 154 -2.50 22.43 6.74
N ASN A 155 -2.15 23.71 6.94
CA ASN A 155 -1.65 24.20 8.23
C ASN A 155 -2.74 24.27 9.32
N ASN A 156 -4.03 24.22 8.98
CA ASN A 156 -5.12 24.17 9.94
C ASN A 156 -5.37 22.75 10.47
N LEU A 157 -4.85 21.72 9.80
CA LEU A 157 -4.96 20.33 10.25
C LEU A 157 -3.93 20.04 11.37
N PRO A 158 -4.34 19.37 12.46
CA PRO A 158 -3.43 18.93 13.50
C PRO A 158 -2.39 17.96 12.93
N GLY A 159 -1.22 17.89 13.56
CA GLY A 159 -0.23 16.87 13.24
C GLY A 159 -0.71 15.45 13.58
N GLY A 160 0.02 14.45 13.11
CA GLY A 160 -0.25 13.03 13.38
C GLY A 160 -0.80 12.26 12.18
N ARG A 161 -1.23 11.03 12.46
CA ARG A 161 -1.45 9.98 11.44
C ARG A 161 -2.40 10.39 10.31
N LEU A 162 -3.50 11.11 10.60
CA LEU A 162 -4.46 11.52 9.57
C LEU A 162 -3.83 12.50 8.57
N LYS A 163 -3.14 13.53 9.07
CA LYS A 163 -2.47 14.52 8.23
C LYS A 163 -1.32 13.89 7.46
N GLU A 164 -0.50 13.07 8.10
CA GLU A 164 0.59 12.35 7.44
C GLU A 164 0.06 11.44 6.32
N ALA A 165 -1.04 10.71 6.57
CA ALA A 165 -1.70 9.88 5.57
C ALA A 165 -2.18 10.71 4.38
N LEU A 166 -2.84 11.84 4.62
CA LEU A 166 -3.28 12.77 3.59
C LEU A 166 -2.09 13.30 2.77
N LEU A 167 -1.01 13.73 3.42
CA LEU A 167 0.17 14.27 2.74
C LEU A 167 0.85 13.21 1.86
N ARG A 168 1.01 11.97 2.33
CA ARG A 168 1.55 10.87 1.51
C ARG A 168 0.74 10.66 0.23
N ARG A 169 -0.59 10.63 0.35
CA ARG A 169 -1.49 10.44 -0.79
C ARG A 169 -1.45 11.62 -1.75
N ARG A 170 -1.38 12.86 -1.23
CA ARG A 170 -1.18 14.06 -2.06
C ARG A 170 0.10 13.98 -2.87
N THR A 171 1.22 13.60 -2.25
CA THR A 171 2.50 13.41 -2.97
C THR A 171 2.37 12.37 -4.07
N ALA A 172 1.71 11.22 -3.80
CA ALA A 172 1.55 10.14 -4.77
C ALA A 172 0.80 10.55 -6.05
N ILE A 173 -0.14 11.51 -5.94
CA ILE A 173 -0.90 12.04 -7.10
C ILE A 173 -0.45 13.45 -7.53
N GLY A 174 0.71 13.91 -7.07
CA GLY A 174 1.29 15.19 -7.50
C GLY A 174 0.60 16.45 -6.95
N LEU A 175 -0.22 16.34 -5.89
CA LEU A 175 -0.87 17.49 -5.28
C LEU A 175 0.04 18.24 -4.31
N GLY A 176 -0.13 19.57 -4.25
CA GLY A 176 0.67 20.43 -3.38
C GLY A 176 0.54 20.10 -1.89
N ILE A 177 1.67 19.96 -1.21
CA ILE A 177 1.77 19.65 0.24
C ILE A 177 2.12 20.87 1.11
N GLY A 178 2.23 22.06 0.49
CA GLY A 178 2.58 23.30 1.19
C GLY A 178 1.54 23.70 2.25
N PRO A 179 1.95 24.41 3.32
CA PRO A 179 1.07 24.73 4.46
C PRO A 179 -0.21 25.48 4.08
N HIS A 180 -0.16 26.27 3.00
CA HIS A 180 -1.28 27.07 2.50
C HIS A 180 -2.09 26.39 1.38
N ALA A 181 -1.76 25.15 1.01
CA ALA A 181 -2.57 24.39 0.06
C ALA A 181 -3.94 24.07 0.67
N ARG A 182 -4.98 24.05 -0.17
CA ARG A 182 -6.34 23.72 0.25
C ARG A 182 -6.45 22.24 0.62
N VAL A 183 -7.15 21.96 1.71
CA VAL A 183 -7.47 20.57 2.10
C VAL A 183 -8.54 20.02 1.18
N PHE A 184 -9.65 20.76 1.03
CA PHE A 184 -10.80 20.34 0.24
C PHE A 184 -10.64 20.74 -1.22
N VAL A 185 -10.34 19.75 -2.04
CA VAL A 185 -10.13 19.85 -3.49
C VAL A 185 -10.80 18.67 -4.18
N ASP A 186 -11.05 18.79 -5.48
CA ASP A 186 -11.54 17.69 -6.29
C ASP A 186 -10.42 16.68 -6.64
N GLU A 187 -10.74 15.69 -7.47
CA GLU A 187 -9.82 14.64 -7.92
C GLU A 187 -8.63 15.14 -8.76
N HIS A 188 -8.69 16.38 -9.25
CA HIS A 188 -7.63 17.05 -10.00
C HIS A 188 -6.83 18.05 -9.15
N GLY A 189 -7.24 18.25 -7.89
CA GLY A 189 -6.61 19.23 -7.00
C GLY A 189 -7.19 20.63 -7.11
N GLU A 190 -8.25 20.80 -7.88
CA GLU A 190 -8.89 22.10 -8.06
C GLU A 190 -9.80 22.44 -6.87
N PRO A 191 -9.90 23.73 -6.51
CA PRO A 191 -10.77 24.15 -5.43
C PRO A 191 -12.24 23.92 -5.73
N VAL A 192 -12.95 23.28 -4.79
CA VAL A 192 -14.41 23.11 -4.88
C VAL A 192 -15.14 24.42 -4.49
N PRO A 193 -16.13 24.88 -5.29
CA PRO A 193 -16.98 26.02 -4.94
C PRO A 193 -17.75 25.82 -3.63
N PRO A 194 -17.97 26.87 -2.81
CA PRO A 194 -18.61 26.74 -1.49
C PRO A 194 -19.99 26.09 -1.51
N ASP A 195 -20.77 26.32 -2.56
CA ASP A 195 -22.11 25.76 -2.79
C ASP A 195 -22.10 24.26 -3.13
N GLU A 196 -21.00 23.75 -3.69
CA GLU A 196 -20.83 22.32 -3.98
C GLU A 196 -20.28 21.52 -2.79
N VAL A 197 -19.70 22.18 -1.79
CA VAL A 197 -19.05 21.54 -0.64
C VAL A 197 -19.92 20.47 0.04
N PRO A 198 -21.20 20.72 0.38
CA PRO A 198 -22.00 19.73 1.08
C PRO A 198 -22.19 18.44 0.27
N LEU A 199 -22.38 18.56 -1.04
CA LEU A 199 -22.57 17.43 -1.94
C LEU A 199 -21.27 16.65 -2.11
N ARG A 200 -20.17 17.34 -2.41
CA ARG A 200 -18.84 16.74 -2.59
C ARG A 200 -18.33 16.06 -1.32
N LEU A 201 -18.61 16.63 -0.13
CA LEU A 201 -18.25 16.01 1.14
C LEU A 201 -19.01 14.70 1.37
N ARG A 202 -20.30 14.64 1.01
CA ARG A 202 -21.08 13.39 1.07
C ARG A 202 -20.53 12.31 0.15
N PHE A 203 -20.11 12.68 -1.06
CA PHE A 203 -19.44 11.75 -1.97
C PHE A 203 -18.10 11.26 -1.40
N ALA A 204 -17.27 12.16 -0.85
CA ALA A 204 -16.00 11.78 -0.24
C ALA A 204 -16.20 10.81 0.94
N LYS A 205 -17.25 11.03 1.74
CA LYS A 205 -17.63 10.13 2.84
C LYS A 205 -18.06 8.75 2.32
N ALA A 206 -18.84 8.69 1.23
CA ALA A 206 -19.22 7.44 0.60
C ALA A 206 -17.99 6.66 0.07
N VAL A 207 -17.03 7.36 -0.55
CA VAL A 207 -15.76 6.76 -0.99
C VAL A 207 -14.99 6.16 0.19
N ARG A 208 -14.84 6.92 1.29
CA ARG A 208 -14.19 6.40 2.51
C ARG A 208 -14.88 5.14 3.04
N ILE A 209 -16.21 5.18 3.18
CA ILE A 209 -17.00 4.05 3.70
C ILE A 209 -16.85 2.83 2.80
N SER A 210 -16.85 3.01 1.48
CA SER A 210 -16.65 1.91 0.52
C SER A 210 -15.29 1.25 0.69
N ILE A 211 -14.21 2.05 0.79
CA ILE A 211 -12.85 1.54 0.99
C ILE A 211 -12.77 0.74 2.31
N GLU A 212 -13.22 1.33 3.42
CA GLU A 212 -13.18 0.68 4.74
C GLU A 212 -14.04 -0.60 4.80
N GLY A 213 -15.20 -0.57 4.14
CA GLY A 213 -16.09 -1.73 4.01
C GLY A 213 -15.45 -2.86 3.21
N ASN A 214 -14.82 -2.55 2.08
CA ASN A 214 -14.14 -3.54 1.24
C ASN A 214 -12.92 -4.11 1.98
N SER A 215 -12.19 -3.31 2.75
CA SER A 215 -11.06 -3.79 3.57
C SER A 215 -11.53 -4.82 4.60
N HIS A 216 -12.60 -4.49 5.34
CA HIS A 216 -13.16 -5.39 6.33
C HIS A 216 -13.68 -6.68 5.69
N PHE A 217 -14.36 -6.59 4.55
CA PHE A 217 -14.86 -7.74 3.81
C PHE A 217 -13.73 -8.64 3.31
N CYS A 218 -12.67 -8.06 2.73
CA CYS A 218 -11.50 -8.79 2.27
C CYS A 218 -10.79 -9.55 3.40
N ARG A 219 -10.63 -8.93 4.58
CA ARG A 219 -10.07 -9.59 5.77
C ARG A 219 -10.93 -10.79 6.19
N GLY A 220 -12.26 -10.65 6.21
CA GLY A 220 -13.17 -11.74 6.56
C GLY A 220 -13.15 -12.91 5.57
N LEU A 221 -13.05 -12.62 4.27
CA LEU A 221 -12.90 -13.64 3.23
C LEU A 221 -11.55 -14.36 3.34
N LEU A 222 -10.47 -13.62 3.58
CA LEU A 222 -9.13 -14.19 3.77
C LEU A 222 -9.11 -15.13 4.98
N ALA A 223 -9.66 -14.68 6.11
CA ALA A 223 -9.80 -15.49 7.32
C ALA A 223 -10.57 -16.78 7.02
N THR A 224 -11.76 -16.68 6.43
CA THR A 224 -12.57 -17.86 6.05
C THR A 224 -11.83 -18.82 5.13
N ARG A 225 -10.99 -18.30 4.22
CA ARG A 225 -10.25 -19.10 3.25
C ARG A 225 -9.05 -19.85 3.86
N TYR A 226 -8.41 -19.30 4.89
CA TYR A 226 -7.12 -19.80 5.40
C TYR A 226 -7.11 -20.15 6.91
N GLU A 227 -8.17 -19.89 7.68
CA GLU A 227 -8.22 -20.15 9.13
C GLU A 227 -8.35 -21.63 9.51
N GLU A 228 -8.70 -22.55 8.60
CA GLU A 228 -8.56 -23.99 8.88
C GLU A 228 -7.07 -24.41 8.82
N GLY A 229 -6.28 -23.97 9.80
CA GLY A 229 -4.92 -24.49 10.08
C GLY A 229 -3.75 -23.51 9.96
N GLU A 230 -3.94 -22.25 9.56
CA GLU A 230 -2.86 -21.24 9.48
C GLU A 230 -3.18 -19.96 10.27
N ASP A 231 -2.24 -19.52 11.13
CA ASP A 231 -2.21 -18.15 11.65
C ASP A 231 -2.09 -17.15 10.48
N LEU A 232 -2.88 -16.07 10.49
CA LEU A 232 -2.80 -15.04 9.45
C LEU A 232 -1.54 -14.17 9.56
N ALA A 233 -0.79 -14.29 10.67
CA ALA A 233 0.50 -13.65 10.84
C ALA A 233 1.52 -14.10 9.77
N THR A 234 2.30 -13.14 9.27
CA THR A 234 3.40 -13.42 8.34
C THR A 234 4.45 -14.32 8.98
N ARG A 235 4.73 -15.47 8.38
CA ARG A 235 5.80 -16.38 8.82
C ARG A 235 7.14 -15.92 8.27
N ILE A 236 8.07 -15.54 9.14
CA ILE A 236 9.40 -15.07 8.74
C ILE A 236 10.45 -16.10 9.12
N THR A 237 11.26 -16.54 8.16
CA THR A 237 12.44 -17.38 8.38
C THR A 237 13.68 -16.68 7.84
N ASN A 238 14.76 -16.67 8.62
CA ASN A 238 16.05 -16.15 8.19
C ASN A 238 17.14 -17.18 8.49
N THR A 239 17.72 -17.75 7.44
CA THR A 239 18.83 -18.70 7.50
C THR A 239 20.11 -18.13 6.91
N ARG A 240 20.16 -16.82 6.68
CA ARG A 240 21.32 -16.14 6.11
C ARG A 240 22.52 -16.24 7.05
N SER A 241 23.64 -16.68 6.49
CA SER A 241 24.91 -16.81 7.18
C SER A 241 25.39 -15.41 7.60
N SER A 242 25.44 -15.12 8.90
CA SER A 242 26.11 -13.90 9.38
C SER A 242 27.56 -13.92 8.88
N SER A 243 27.94 -12.94 8.07
CA SER A 243 29.33 -12.83 7.61
C SER A 243 30.22 -12.68 8.84
N GLY A 244 30.91 -13.76 9.20
CA GLY A 244 31.76 -13.82 10.38
C GLY A 244 32.76 -12.68 10.36
N GLY A 245 32.76 -11.88 11.44
CA GLY A 245 33.78 -10.88 11.68
C GLY A 245 35.16 -11.50 11.53
N SER A 246 35.96 -10.90 10.65
CA SER A 246 37.36 -11.25 10.41
C SER A 246 38.10 -11.44 11.74
N ALA A 247 38.34 -12.70 12.12
CA ALA A 247 39.30 -13.06 13.14
C ALA A 247 40.68 -12.59 12.67
N ARG A 248 41.10 -11.41 13.12
CA ARG A 248 42.51 -11.00 13.07
C ARG A 248 43.31 -12.04 13.85
N ARG A 249 43.93 -12.98 13.13
CA ARG A 249 45.05 -13.75 13.66
C ARG A 249 46.18 -12.75 13.93
N ALA A 250 46.37 -12.42 15.20
CA ALA A 250 47.63 -11.89 15.67
C ALA A 250 48.62 -13.07 15.70
N SER A 251 49.66 -12.98 14.88
CA SER A 251 50.96 -13.63 15.14
C SER A 251 51.91 -12.56 15.65
#